data_AF-A0A1I5UCZ6-F1
#
_entry.id   AF-A0A1I5UCZ6-F1
#
_cell.length_a   1.000
_cell.length_b   1.000
_cell.length_c   1.000
_cell.angle_alpha   90.00
_cell.angle_beta   90.00
_cell.angle_gamma   90.00
#
_symmetry.space_group_name_H-M   'P 1'
#
loop_
_entity.id
_entity.type
_entity.pdbx_description
1 polymer ?
#
loop_
_entity_poly.entity_id
_entity_poly.type
_entity_poly.pdbx_seq_one_letter_code
_entity_poly.pdbx_strand_id
1 'polypeptide(L)'
;MKQNTAALSWLLLGLTMLLAFRHYLPWEIPVMPVLYGLMTVYSCWFGVGCLRSDGHAPLWDQRGVPADVQTRFSRLQGVLFLLNAAVCPVGLLLSLWIPFDRDFVLITQILGLPLICLLGVLPLLPAGKLFHK
;
A
#
# COMPACT_ATOMS: atom_id res chain seq x y z
N MET A 1 4.22 19.16 -1.92
CA MET A 1 3.81 17.75 -1.73
C MET A 1 3.16 17.15 -2.99
N LYS A 2 3.80 17.28 -4.16
CA LYS A 2 3.25 16.83 -5.46
C LYS A 2 3.56 15.35 -5.79
N GLN A 3 4.29 14.66 -4.92
CA GLN A 3 5.01 13.43 -5.25
C GLN A 3 4.25 12.13 -4.89
N ASN A 4 3.36 12.15 -3.90
CA ASN A 4 2.66 10.92 -3.45
C ASN A 4 1.44 10.55 -4.30
N THR A 5 0.69 11.53 -4.82
CA THR A 5 -0.40 11.26 -5.78
C THR A 5 0.15 10.80 -7.12
N ALA A 6 1.26 11.38 -7.57
CA ALA A 6 1.97 10.93 -8.76
C ALA A 6 2.40 9.46 -8.59
N ALA A 7 3.10 9.11 -7.52
CA ALA A 7 3.55 7.73 -7.30
C ALA A 7 2.40 6.71 -7.27
N LEU A 8 1.27 7.06 -6.65
CA LEU A 8 0.08 6.23 -6.59
C LEU A 8 -0.60 6.10 -7.97
N SER A 9 -0.67 7.20 -8.72
CA SER A 9 -1.17 7.22 -10.10
C SER A 9 -0.26 6.43 -11.04
N TRP A 10 1.06 6.55 -10.92
CA TRP A 10 2.04 5.75 -11.67
C TRP A 10 1.95 4.27 -11.33
N LEU A 11 1.63 3.94 -10.08
CA LEU A 11 1.38 2.57 -9.64
C LEU A 11 0.09 1.98 -10.21
N LEU A 12 -1.02 2.71 -10.11
CA LEU A 12 -2.29 2.31 -10.71
C LEU A 12 -2.17 2.20 -12.23
N LEU A 13 -1.46 3.14 -12.87
CA LEU A 13 -1.18 3.14 -14.31
C LEU A 13 -0.27 1.98 -14.69
N GLY A 14 0.77 1.71 -13.90
CA GLY A 14 1.69 0.58 -14.10
C GLY A 14 0.98 -0.75 -13.94
N LEU A 15 0.08 -0.88 -12.95
CA LEU A 15 -0.71 -2.08 -12.71
C LEU A 15 -1.74 -2.31 -13.82
N THR A 16 -2.45 -1.26 -14.22
CA THR A 16 -3.43 -1.33 -15.33
C THR A 16 -2.74 -1.57 -16.66
N MET A 17 -1.56 -0.99 -16.90
CA MET A 17 -0.73 -1.31 -18.06
C MET A 17 -0.27 -2.76 -18.03
N LEU A 18 0.23 -3.29 -16.89
CA LEU A 18 0.68 -4.69 -16.83
C LEU A 18 -0.48 -5.67 -17.06
N LEU A 19 -1.68 -5.36 -16.56
CA LEU A 19 -2.89 -6.15 -16.78
C LEU A 19 -3.42 -6.04 -18.21
N ALA A 20 -3.41 -4.83 -18.80
CA ALA A 20 -3.88 -4.57 -20.17
C ALA A 20 -2.91 -5.14 -21.23
N PHE A 21 -1.61 -5.04 -20.99
CA PHE A 21 -0.56 -5.55 -21.86
C PHE A 21 -0.18 -7.01 -21.56
N ARG A 22 -0.86 -7.68 -20.62
CA ARG A 22 -0.71 -9.14 -20.39
C ARG A 22 -0.80 -9.95 -21.68
N HIS A 23 -1.66 -9.53 -22.61
CA HIS A 23 -1.84 -10.20 -23.90
C HIS A 23 -0.71 -9.93 -24.91
N TYR A 24 0.03 -8.84 -24.73
CA TYR A 24 1.15 -8.41 -25.60
C TYR A 24 2.53 -8.75 -25.01
N LEU A 25 2.60 -9.15 -23.74
CA LEU A 25 3.85 -9.66 -23.17
C LEU A 25 4.22 -10.97 -23.87
N PRO A 26 5.52 -11.16 -24.22
CA PRO A 26 5.98 -12.42 -24.74
C PRO A 26 5.61 -13.52 -23.74
N TRP A 27 5.07 -14.62 -24.26
CA TRP A 27 4.47 -15.74 -23.51
C TRP A 27 5.38 -16.36 -22.45
N GLU A 28 6.67 -16.04 -22.48
CA GLU A 28 7.72 -16.55 -21.60
C GLU A 28 7.89 -15.77 -20.29
N ILE A 29 7.33 -14.56 -20.16
CA ILE A 29 7.46 -13.80 -18.90
C ILE A 29 6.42 -14.31 -17.90
N PRO A 30 6.82 -14.84 -16.74
CA PRO A 30 5.87 -15.24 -15.72
C PRO A 30 5.31 -13.98 -15.04
N VAL A 31 4.24 -13.43 -15.61
CA VAL A 31 3.62 -12.15 -15.21
C VAL A 31 3.19 -12.15 -13.74
N MET A 32 2.73 -13.29 -13.23
CA MET A 32 2.25 -13.43 -11.85
C MET A 32 3.35 -13.19 -10.80
N PRO A 33 4.49 -13.92 -10.79
CA PRO A 33 5.58 -13.64 -9.84
C PRO A 33 6.15 -12.23 -9.97
N VAL A 34 6.15 -11.64 -11.17
CA VAL A 34 6.54 -10.23 -11.36
C VAL A 34 5.57 -9.29 -10.62
N LEU A 35 4.26 -9.50 -10.75
CA LEU A 35 3.24 -8.74 -10.02
C LEU A 35 3.40 -8.89 -8.50
N TYR A 36 3.59 -10.11 -7.99
CA TYR A 36 3.83 -10.33 -6.55
C TYR A 36 5.06 -9.58 -6.04
N GLY A 37 6.16 -9.65 -6.79
CA GLY A 37 7.41 -8.98 -6.47
C GLY A 37 7.22 -7.46 -6.42
N LEU A 38 6.61 -6.89 -7.46
CA LEU A 38 6.33 -5.46 -7.53
C LEU A 38 5.46 -5.00 -6.36
N MET A 39 4.32 -5.67 -6.11
CA MET A 39 3.40 -5.30 -5.02
C MET A 39 4.07 -5.33 -3.65
N THR A 40 4.92 -6.34 -3.44
CA THR A 40 5.68 -6.48 -2.19
C THR A 40 6.72 -5.39 -2.04
N VAL A 41 7.49 -5.08 -3.10
CA VAL A 41 8.49 -4.00 -3.10
C VAL A 41 7.84 -2.64 -2.86
N TYR A 42 6.74 -2.33 -3.53
CA TYR A 42 6.02 -1.08 -3.32
C TYR A 42 5.46 -0.98 -1.91
N SER A 43 4.85 -2.05 -1.40
CA SER A 43 4.35 -2.10 -0.03
C SER A 43 5.48 -1.88 0.99
N CYS A 44 6.65 -2.49 0.80
CA CYS A 44 7.83 -2.23 1.62
C CYS A 44 8.30 -0.77 1.53
N TRP A 45 8.36 -0.21 0.31
CA TRP A 45 8.79 1.17 0.10
C TRP A 45 7.88 2.16 0.82
N PHE A 46 6.56 2.04 0.67
CA PHE A 46 5.60 2.87 1.38
C PHE A 46 5.64 2.64 2.88
N GLY A 47 5.75 1.37 3.32
CA GLY A 47 5.85 1.01 4.72
C GLY A 47 7.04 1.70 5.42
N VAL A 48 8.23 1.54 4.84
CA VAL A 48 9.46 2.17 5.34
C VAL A 48 9.39 3.69 5.24
N GLY A 49 8.84 4.23 4.15
CA GLY A 49 8.66 5.67 3.97
C GLY A 49 7.77 6.29 5.06
N CYS A 50 6.66 5.64 5.39
CA CYS A 50 5.75 6.07 6.45
C CYS A 50 6.36 5.92 7.86
N LEU A 51 7.15 4.87 8.11
CA LEU A 51 7.82 4.64 9.39
C LEU A 51 9.01 5.59 9.64
N ARG A 52 9.72 5.97 8.58
CA ARG A 52 10.85 6.91 8.65
C ARG A 52 10.44 8.37 8.54
N SER A 53 9.21 8.66 8.14
CA SER A 53 8.69 10.02 8.11
C SER A 53 8.55 10.54 9.54
N ASP A 54 9.04 11.75 9.81
CA ASP A 54 8.93 12.45 11.09
C ASP A 54 7.48 12.90 11.40
N GLY A 55 6.48 12.28 10.77
CA GLY A 55 5.06 12.59 10.94
C GLY A 55 4.60 13.84 10.20
N HIS A 56 5.47 14.57 9.49
CA HIS A 56 5.08 15.78 8.78
C HIS A 56 4.37 15.47 7.45
N ALA A 57 3.05 15.60 7.43
CA ALA A 57 2.26 15.59 6.21
C ALA A 57 1.68 16.99 5.97
N PRO A 58 2.16 17.75 4.96
CA PRO A 58 1.67 19.10 4.67
C PRO A 58 0.14 19.25 4.55
N LEU A 59 -0.57 18.21 4.09
CA LEU A 59 -2.03 18.19 4.04
C LEU A 59 -2.67 18.06 5.43
N TRP A 60 -2.06 17.31 6.33
CA TRP A 60 -2.49 17.18 7.73
C TRP A 60 -2.22 18.48 8.51
N ASP A 61 -1.09 19.13 8.25
CA ASP A 61 -0.77 20.46 8.82
C ASP A 61 -1.78 21.53 8.36
N GLN A 62 -2.11 21.57 7.07
CA GLN A 62 -3.12 22.50 6.53
C GLN A 62 -4.52 22.27 7.10
N ARG A 63 -4.82 21.05 7.55
CA ARG A 63 -6.09 20.68 8.19
C ARG A 63 -6.05 20.80 9.72
N GLY A 64 -4.92 21.18 10.31
CA GLY A 64 -4.77 21.32 11.76
C GLY A 64 -4.78 19.99 12.52
N VAL A 65 -4.36 18.89 11.90
CA VAL A 65 -4.26 17.60 12.59
C VAL A 65 -3.11 17.66 13.61
N PRO A 66 -3.34 17.28 14.89
CA PRO A 66 -2.30 17.28 15.92
C PRO A 66 -1.07 16.42 15.53
N ALA A 67 0.14 16.90 15.83
CA ALA A 67 1.39 16.23 15.44
C ALA A 67 1.55 14.81 16.01
N ASP A 68 1.00 14.55 17.20
CA ASP A 68 0.95 13.23 17.83
C ASP A 68 0.03 12.27 17.05
N VAL A 69 -1.12 12.75 16.57
CA VAL A 69 -2.03 11.99 15.72
C VAL A 69 -1.38 11.72 14.36
N GLN A 70 -0.74 12.72 13.76
CA GLN A 70 0.00 12.55 12.50
C GLN A 70 1.07 11.47 12.61
N THR A 71 1.89 11.51 13.67
CA THR A 71 2.93 10.51 13.90
C THR A 71 2.36 9.11 14.10
N ARG A 72 1.28 8.98 14.89
CA ARG A 72 0.61 7.69 15.12
C ARG A 72 0.00 7.12 13.85
N PHE A 73 -0.70 7.94 13.06
CA PHE A 73 -1.31 7.49 11.80
C PHE A 73 -0.26 7.15 10.73
N SER A 74 0.81 7.93 10.63
CA SER A 74 1.93 7.61 9.73
C SER A 74 2.55 6.26 10.07
N ARG A 75 2.81 5.99 11.36
CA ARG A 75 3.32 4.70 11.80
C ARG A 75 2.32 3.56 11.56
N LEU A 76 1.04 3.79 11.83
CA LEU A 76 -0.02 2.80 11.58
C LEU A 76 -0.08 2.43 10.10
N GLN A 77 -0.10 3.41 9.20
CA GLN A 77 -0.04 3.17 7.76
C GLN A 77 1.23 2.42 7.37
N GLY A 78 2.38 2.80 7.93
CA GLY A 78 3.64 2.12 7.69
C GLY A 78 3.61 0.65 8.06
N VAL A 79 3.07 0.32 9.24
CA VAL A 79 2.86 -1.08 9.68
C VAL A 79 1.90 -1.81 8.76
N LEU A 80 0.79 -1.19 8.37
CA LEU A 80 -0.19 -1.81 7.48
C LEU A 80 0.40 -2.12 6.09
N PHE A 81 1.22 -1.22 5.54
CA PHE A 81 1.94 -1.48 4.30
C PHE A 81 2.94 -2.62 4.44
N LEU A 82 3.67 -2.72 5.55
CA LEU A 82 4.54 -3.86 5.80
C LEU A 82 3.77 -5.17 5.99
N LEU A 83 2.59 -5.14 6.63
CA LEU A 83 1.70 -6.29 6.71
C LEU A 83 1.24 -6.72 5.31
N ASN A 84 0.86 -5.77 4.45
CA ASN A 84 0.50 -6.06 3.06
C ASN A 84 1.68 -6.65 2.27
N ALA A 85 2.91 -6.17 2.51
CA ALA A 85 4.12 -6.76 1.94
C ALA A 85 4.33 -8.20 2.43
N ALA A 86 4.08 -8.47 3.72
CA ALA A 86 4.26 -9.78 4.33
C ALA A 86 3.25 -10.83 3.85
N VAL A 87 2.10 -10.43 3.27
CA VAL A 87 1.10 -11.35 2.70
C VAL A 87 1.73 -12.29 1.66
N CYS A 88 2.62 -11.81 0.81
CA CYS A 88 3.29 -12.63 -0.20
C CYS A 88 4.23 -13.70 0.39
N PRO A 89 5.25 -13.38 1.21
CA PRO A 89 6.12 -14.39 1.80
C PRO A 89 5.37 -15.33 2.75
N VAL A 90 4.35 -14.85 3.48
CA VAL A 90 3.50 -15.70 4.33
C VAL A 90 2.65 -16.65 3.47
N GLY A 91 2.05 -16.16 2.39
CA GLY A 91 1.29 -16.99 1.45
C GLY A 91 2.16 -18.05 0.77
N LEU A 92 3.39 -17.71 0.40
CA LEU A 92 4.37 -18.68 -0.10
C LEU A 92 4.71 -19.72 0.97
N LEU A 93 4.97 -19.31 2.20
CA LEU A 93 5.26 -20.21 3.31
C LEU A 93 4.08 -21.17 3.57
N LEU A 94 2.85 -20.65 3.63
CA LEU A 94 1.63 -21.44 3.80
C LEU A 94 1.45 -22.46 2.67
N SER A 95 1.80 -22.09 1.43
CA SER A 95 1.73 -23.00 0.29
C SER A 95 2.66 -24.22 0.38
N LEU A 96 3.67 -24.19 1.26
CA LEU A 96 4.53 -25.35 1.54
C LEU A 96 3.86 -26.40 2.44
N TRP A 97 2.87 -25.98 3.25
CA TRP A 97 2.22 -26.84 4.24
C TRP A 97 0.80 -27.25 3.84
N ILE A 98 0.10 -26.37 3.11
CA ILE A 98 -1.31 -26.55 2.74
C ILE A 98 -1.47 -26.12 1.27
N PRO A 99 -2.24 -26.85 0.44
CA PRO A 99 -2.62 -26.36 -0.89
C PRO A 99 -3.38 -25.05 -0.74
N PHE A 100 -2.69 -23.95 -1.02
CA PHE A 100 -3.16 -22.58 -0.82
C PHE A 100 -3.27 -21.87 -2.15
N ASP A 101 -4.41 -21.23 -2.40
CA ASP A 101 -4.63 -20.47 -3.62
C ASP A 101 -3.74 -19.22 -3.63
N ARG A 102 -2.77 -19.19 -4.55
CA ARG A 102 -1.86 -18.05 -4.68
C ARG A 102 -2.63 -16.83 -5.16
N ASP A 103 -3.64 -16.97 -6.00
CA ASP A 103 -4.37 -15.81 -6.55
C ASP A 103 -5.06 -15.00 -5.43
N PHE A 104 -5.44 -15.65 -4.33
CA PHE A 104 -5.96 -14.97 -3.13
C PHE A 104 -4.91 -14.06 -2.47
N VAL A 105 -3.63 -14.44 -2.46
CA VAL A 105 -2.51 -13.61 -1.98
C VAL A 105 -2.42 -12.34 -2.82
N LEU A 106 -2.49 -12.47 -4.15
CA LEU A 106 -2.34 -11.33 -5.05
C LEU A 106 -3.52 -10.37 -4.92
N ILE A 107 -4.74 -10.89 -4.89
CA ILE A 107 -5.96 -10.10 -4.71
C ILE A 107 -5.90 -9.34 -3.39
N THR A 108 -5.45 -10.02 -2.32
CA THR A 108 -5.27 -9.38 -1.00
C THR A 108 -4.27 -8.22 -1.09
N GLN A 109 -3.13 -8.39 -1.78
CA GLN A 109 -2.15 -7.32 -1.96
C GLN A 109 -2.66 -6.17 -2.84
N ILE A 110 -3.40 -6.49 -3.90
CA ILE A 110 -4.02 -5.52 -4.83
C ILE A 110 -5.07 -4.68 -4.12
N LEU A 111 -5.91 -5.28 -3.28
CA LEU A 111 -6.96 -4.57 -2.55
C LEU A 111 -6.42 -3.89 -1.29
N GLY A 112 -5.44 -4.49 -0.62
CA GLY A 112 -4.84 -3.97 0.61
C GLY A 112 -4.12 -2.63 0.38
N LEU A 113 -3.29 -2.54 -0.67
CA LEU A 113 -2.55 -1.32 -1.01
C LEU A 113 -3.43 -0.05 -1.11
N PRO A 114 -4.49 0.00 -1.94
CA PRO A 114 -5.36 1.17 -2.03
C PRO A 114 -6.16 1.40 -0.75
N LEU A 115 -6.57 0.35 -0.04
CA LEU A 115 -7.31 0.48 1.21
C LEU A 115 -6.45 1.13 2.31
N ILE A 116 -5.17 0.76 2.40
CA ILE A 116 -4.21 1.37 3.32
C ILE A 116 -3.93 2.84 2.94
N CYS A 117 -3.92 3.15 1.64
CA CYS A 117 -3.80 4.53 1.18
C CYS A 117 -5.02 5.37 1.57
N LEU A 118 -6.24 4.83 1.42
CA LEU A 118 -7.48 5.48 1.83
C LEU A 118 -7.53 5.74 3.35
N LEU A 119 -6.95 4.86 4.16
CA LEU A 119 -6.81 5.10 5.61
C LEU A 119 -5.99 6.36 5.92
N GLY A 120 -5.10 6.80 5.03
CA GLY A 120 -4.36 8.07 5.18
C GLY A 120 -5.21 9.32 4.97
N VAL A 121 -6.41 9.15 4.41
CA VAL A 121 -7.40 10.21 4.21
C VAL A 121 -8.31 10.36 5.44
N LEU A 122 -8.39 9.35 6.33
CA LEU A 122 -9.21 9.43 7.55
C LEU A 122 -8.91 10.67 8.42
N PRO A 123 -7.63 11.03 8.69
CA PRO A 123 -7.31 12.23 9.47
C PRO A 123 -7.66 13.54 8.76
N LEU A 124 -7.90 13.51 7.44
CA LEU A 124 -8.28 14.67 6.62
C LEU A 124 -9.79 14.88 6.53
N LEU A 125 -10.59 13.85 6.89
CA LEU A 125 -12.04 14.00 6.91
C LEU A 125 -12.40 15.10 7.91
N PRO A 126 -13.40 15.95 7.60
CA PRO A 126 -13.86 17.01 8.49
C PRO A 126 -14.43 16.38 9.77
N ALA A 127 -13.55 16.10 10.72
CA ALA A 127 -13.88 15.55 12.02
C ALA A 127 -14.24 16.72 12.94
N GLY A 128 -15.44 17.26 12.78
CA GLY A 128 -16.05 18.11 13.81
C GLY A 128 -16.26 17.39 15.15
N LYS A 129 -15.91 16.10 15.31
CA LYS A 129 -16.19 15.30 16.52
C LYS A 129 -15.23 14.13 16.84
N LEU A 130 -14.15 13.86 16.09
CA LEU A 130 -13.34 12.63 16.34
C LEU A 130 -12.11 12.81 17.24
N PHE A 131 -11.67 14.06 17.48
CA PHE A 131 -10.44 14.36 18.24
C PHE A 131 -10.67 15.11 19.56
N HIS A 132 -11.94 15.34 19.94
CA HIS A 132 -12.30 15.79 21.28
C HIS A 132 -12.76 14.58 22.10
N LYS A 133 -11.81 13.89 22.72
CA LYS A 133 -12.06 13.17 23.97
C LYS A 133 -10.80 13.09 24.80
#